data_AF-A0A485LB01-F1
#
_entry.id   AF-A0A485LB01-F1
#
_cell.length_a   1.000
_cell.length_b   1.000
_cell.length_c   1.000
_cell.angle_alpha   90.00
_cell.angle_beta   90.00
_cell.angle_gamma   90.00
#
_symmetry.space_group_name_H-M   'P 1'
#
loop_
_entity.id
_entity.type
_entity.pdbx_description
1 polymer ?
#
loop_
_entity_poly.entity_id
_entity_poly.type
_entity_poly.pdbx_seq_one_letter_code
_entity_poly.pdbx_strand_id
1 'polypeptide(L)'
;MTSPSAMHCRPLAYDRSHTLPPITTFDELVGFLDPRSPLPSRQQGGRPPFPALGLAIAAYERHFEVHFYTALLPRILHWASHPPTTYSTVTGLHFDAAPTRSSCGRYDRTTCRVDSHVARYVLANMLLLNTPTSAAGAGTLDLARLLQSQTQSRDGNVGVARVLCLLAYFHRHVMHPDDDVPPRVIVLERREWCVDVPLDAMVGPLVPLRPMLSSMESSPAHHFVDFANRDLHIHSIIPSATQEEVLFSCAPEAFLAIGLCPRLADNQVVVLHNMERVCDYEGYLDSFAFAKLLPAPRIMTILAIDAVTSHHFSLPSVERDVRKAMLAFLDDGICYQDQQQIRDGVVTGHWGCGVFGGNKTHKLLQQWVAASLANVPWVDYSVFQDAPLLATWSTLILSIEAQGWSVADVVQKILVAYAAEPRGSFEAFVAQVVAASQRRA
;
A
#
# COMPACT_ATOMS: atom_id res chain seq x y z
N MET A 1 12.86 -14.95 27.01
CA MET A 1 13.05 -15.33 25.60
C MET A 1 12.49 -14.21 24.75
N THR A 2 13.36 -13.39 24.17
CA THR A 2 12.98 -12.27 23.31
C THR A 2 12.26 -12.82 22.08
N SER A 3 11.01 -12.40 21.88
CA SER A 3 10.24 -12.72 20.68
C SER A 3 11.04 -12.29 19.44
N PRO A 4 11.09 -13.07 18.35
CA PRO A 4 11.93 -12.71 17.22
C PRO A 4 11.46 -11.38 16.63
N SER A 5 12.32 -10.37 16.67
CA SER A 5 12.16 -9.06 16.01
C SER A 5 12.36 -9.14 14.50
N ALA A 6 12.39 -10.36 13.95
CA ALA A 6 12.73 -10.64 12.57
C ALA A 6 11.68 -11.54 11.92
N MET A 7 11.42 -11.30 10.65
CA MET A 7 10.65 -12.15 9.76
C MET A 7 11.57 -13.21 9.14
N HIS A 8 11.18 -14.47 9.23
CA HIS A 8 11.94 -15.59 8.71
C HIS A 8 11.14 -16.39 7.68
N CYS A 9 11.64 -16.42 6.46
CA CYS A 9 11.23 -17.36 5.44
C CYS A 9 12.25 -18.52 5.36
N ARG A 10 11.76 -19.76 5.45
CA ARG A 10 12.58 -20.97 5.33
C ARG A 10 12.61 -21.45 3.88
N PRO A 11 13.76 -21.91 3.36
CA PRO A 11 13.80 -22.47 2.02
C PRO A 11 12.80 -23.60 1.88
N LEU A 12 12.02 -23.56 0.81
CA LEU A 12 11.11 -24.64 0.48
C LEU A 12 11.89 -25.93 0.23
N ALA A 13 11.53 -27.00 0.93
CA ALA A 13 12.16 -28.32 0.81
C ALA A 13 11.68 -29.07 -0.45
N TYR A 14 11.90 -28.50 -1.63
CA TYR A 14 11.49 -29.09 -2.92
C TYR A 14 12.63 -29.85 -3.62
N ASP A 15 13.90 -29.45 -3.39
CA ASP A 15 15.05 -29.92 -4.19
C ASP A 15 16.09 -30.76 -3.42
N ARG A 16 15.93 -30.97 -2.10
CA ARG A 16 16.96 -31.64 -1.28
C ARG A 16 16.98 -33.17 -1.38
N SER A 17 16.06 -33.78 -2.12
CA SER A 17 15.96 -35.25 -2.19
C SER A 17 15.85 -35.85 -3.59
N HIS A 18 15.87 -35.06 -4.68
CA HIS A 18 15.69 -35.56 -6.06
C HIS A 18 14.45 -36.45 -6.30
N THR A 19 13.44 -36.42 -5.43
CA THR A 19 12.34 -37.41 -5.42
C THR A 19 10.93 -36.86 -5.63
N LEU A 20 10.73 -35.53 -5.70
CA LEU A 20 9.39 -35.00 -5.97
C LEU A 20 9.13 -35.01 -7.47
N PRO A 21 8.06 -35.69 -7.95
CA PRO A 21 7.70 -35.65 -9.36
C PRO A 21 7.34 -34.21 -9.79
N PRO A 22 7.55 -33.86 -11.07
CA PRO A 22 7.19 -32.54 -11.58
C PRO A 22 5.68 -32.31 -11.39
N ILE A 23 5.31 -31.12 -10.91
CA ILE A 23 3.91 -30.72 -10.78
C ILE A 23 3.43 -30.26 -12.16
N THR A 24 2.59 -31.07 -12.80
CA THR A 24 2.08 -30.84 -14.16
C THR A 24 0.57 -30.57 -14.20
N THR A 25 -0.13 -30.81 -13.09
CA THR A 25 -1.58 -30.66 -12.98
C THR A 25 -1.98 -29.88 -11.73
N PHE A 26 -3.23 -29.39 -11.72
CA PHE A 26 -3.79 -28.71 -10.55
C PHE A 26 -3.93 -29.64 -9.34
N ASP A 27 -4.28 -30.91 -9.55
CA ASP A 27 -4.37 -31.90 -8.47
C ASP A 27 -3.02 -32.13 -7.77
N GLU A 28 -1.94 -32.23 -8.56
CA GLU A 28 -0.58 -32.34 -8.01
C GLU A 28 -0.18 -31.08 -7.24
N LEU A 29 -0.56 -29.89 -7.73
CA LEU A 29 -0.33 -28.63 -7.03
C LEU A 29 -1.10 -28.57 -5.72
N VAL A 30 -2.37 -28.97 -5.70
CA VAL A 30 -3.18 -29.05 -4.48
C VAL A 30 -2.53 -30.00 -3.46
N GLY A 31 -2.14 -31.20 -3.90
CA GLY A 31 -1.47 -32.17 -3.03
C GLY A 31 -0.13 -31.67 -2.49
N PHE A 32 0.56 -30.82 -3.25
CA PHE A 32 1.76 -30.15 -2.81
C PHE A 32 1.49 -29.06 -1.76
N LEU A 33 0.50 -28.19 -1.99
CA LEU A 33 0.15 -27.07 -1.10
C LEU A 33 -0.47 -27.51 0.22
N ASP A 34 -1.31 -28.55 0.18
CA ASP A 34 -1.92 -29.14 1.37
C ASP A 34 -2.01 -30.66 1.21
N PRO A 35 -1.00 -31.42 1.67
CA PRO A 35 -0.95 -32.88 1.57
C PRO A 35 -2.11 -33.60 2.28
N ARG A 36 -2.84 -32.90 3.15
CA ARG A 36 -4.00 -33.44 3.87
C ARG A 36 -5.31 -33.13 3.14
N SER A 37 -5.29 -32.31 2.09
CA SER A 37 -6.47 -31.92 1.34
C SER A 37 -6.92 -33.05 0.39
N PRO A 38 -8.23 -33.35 0.32
CA PRO A 38 -8.75 -34.28 -0.67
C PRO A 38 -8.58 -33.73 -2.10
N LEU A 39 -7.88 -34.49 -2.95
CA LEU A 39 -7.59 -34.12 -4.36
C LEU A 39 -8.89 -33.84 -5.16
N PRO A 40 -8.91 -32.79 -6.02
CA PRO A 40 -10.10 -32.40 -6.78
C PRO A 40 -10.72 -33.54 -7.60
N SER A 41 -9.91 -34.32 -8.33
CA SER A 41 -10.39 -35.48 -9.12
C SER A 41 -11.07 -36.58 -8.29
N ARG A 42 -10.83 -36.62 -6.98
CA ARG A 42 -11.38 -37.64 -6.06
C ARG A 42 -12.62 -37.15 -5.32
N GLN A 43 -12.99 -35.88 -5.44
CA GLN A 43 -14.19 -35.34 -4.81
C GLN A 43 -15.42 -35.52 -5.69
N GLN A 44 -16.32 -36.43 -5.34
CA GLN A 44 -17.66 -36.46 -5.92
C GLN A 44 -18.56 -35.45 -5.18
N GLY A 45 -18.98 -34.38 -5.87
CA GLY A 45 -19.92 -33.39 -5.35
C GLY A 45 -19.35 -32.38 -4.33
N GLY A 46 -18.05 -32.44 -4.04
CA GLY A 46 -17.34 -31.47 -3.20
C GLY A 46 -16.79 -30.28 -3.98
N ARG A 47 -16.51 -29.15 -3.29
CA ARG A 47 -15.88 -27.98 -3.91
C ARG A 47 -14.37 -28.21 -4.00
N PRO A 48 -13.73 -27.91 -5.15
CA PRO A 48 -12.29 -28.09 -5.29
C PRO A 48 -11.55 -27.21 -4.27
N PRO A 49 -10.48 -27.72 -3.62
CA PRO A 49 -9.62 -26.91 -2.78
C PRO A 49 -8.96 -25.80 -3.61
N PHE A 50 -8.72 -24.65 -2.96
CA PHE A 50 -8.11 -23.46 -3.57
C PHE A 50 -8.78 -22.97 -4.88
N PRO A 51 -10.11 -22.76 -4.91
CA PRO A 51 -10.83 -22.40 -6.14
C PRO A 51 -10.33 -21.09 -6.76
N ALA A 52 -9.93 -20.09 -5.97
CA ALA A 52 -9.40 -18.85 -6.53
C ALA A 52 -8.06 -19.07 -7.24
N LEU A 53 -7.20 -19.93 -6.69
CA LEU A 53 -5.91 -20.26 -7.31
C LEU A 53 -6.12 -20.94 -8.67
N GLY A 54 -6.99 -21.95 -8.75
CA GLY A 54 -7.27 -22.66 -10.00
C GLY A 54 -7.82 -21.73 -11.09
N LEU A 55 -8.76 -20.85 -10.72
CA LEU A 55 -9.31 -19.85 -11.63
C LEU A 55 -8.28 -18.79 -12.03
N ALA A 56 -7.39 -18.37 -11.12
CA ALA A 56 -6.32 -17.43 -11.42
C ALA A 56 -5.27 -18.03 -12.36
N ILE A 57 -4.94 -19.32 -12.20
CA ILE A 57 -4.06 -20.06 -13.14
C ILE A 57 -4.69 -20.09 -14.53
N ALA A 58 -5.98 -20.47 -14.64
CA ALA A 58 -6.67 -20.48 -15.92
C ALA A 58 -6.75 -19.07 -16.55
N ALA A 59 -6.96 -18.03 -15.74
CA ALA A 59 -6.93 -16.65 -16.21
C ALA A 59 -5.54 -16.23 -16.66
N TYR A 60 -4.49 -16.61 -15.93
CA TYR A 60 -3.10 -16.39 -16.29
C TYR A 60 -2.77 -17.01 -17.66
N GLU A 61 -3.07 -18.30 -17.86
CA GLU A 61 -2.77 -18.98 -19.13
C GLU A 61 -3.49 -18.34 -20.32
N ARG A 62 -4.71 -17.82 -20.12
CA ARG A 62 -5.45 -17.06 -21.14
C ARG A 62 -4.88 -15.67 -21.41
N HIS A 63 -4.48 -14.93 -20.38
CA HIS A 63 -3.97 -13.56 -20.52
C HIS A 63 -2.57 -13.51 -21.13
N PHE A 64 -1.72 -14.46 -20.76
CA PHE A 64 -0.31 -14.46 -21.15
C PHE A 64 0.01 -15.47 -22.25
N GLU A 65 -0.94 -16.32 -22.64
CA GLU A 65 -0.77 -17.38 -23.65
C GLU A 65 0.42 -18.31 -23.33
N VAL A 66 0.67 -18.53 -22.03
CA VAL A 66 1.80 -19.29 -21.49
C VAL A 66 1.29 -20.31 -20.49
N HIS A 67 1.72 -21.56 -20.64
CA HIS A 67 1.35 -22.63 -19.72
C HIS A 67 1.96 -22.44 -18.33
N PHE A 68 1.10 -22.46 -17.30
CA PHE A 68 1.51 -22.19 -15.92
C PHE A 68 2.48 -23.26 -15.40
N TYR A 69 2.13 -24.54 -15.55
CA TYR A 69 2.87 -25.66 -14.96
C TYR A 69 4.25 -25.89 -15.59
N THR A 70 4.43 -25.51 -16.86
CA THR A 70 5.68 -25.74 -17.59
C THR A 70 6.58 -24.52 -17.65
N ALA A 71 6.02 -23.30 -17.60
CA ALA A 71 6.80 -22.08 -17.74
C ALA A 71 6.95 -21.29 -16.43
N LEU A 72 5.88 -21.12 -15.66
CA LEU A 72 5.88 -20.21 -14.49
C LEU A 72 6.14 -20.94 -13.17
N LEU A 73 5.40 -22.02 -12.91
CA LEU A 73 5.50 -22.78 -11.66
C LEU A 73 6.92 -23.29 -11.36
N PRO A 74 7.70 -23.82 -12.32
CA PRO A 74 9.08 -24.25 -12.05
C PRO A 74 9.98 -23.11 -11.58
N ARG A 75 9.77 -21.88 -12.10
CA ARG A 75 10.51 -20.68 -11.68
C ARG A 75 10.10 -20.26 -10.26
N ILE A 76 8.81 -20.31 -9.94
CA ILE A 76 8.30 -20.03 -8.58
C ILE A 76 8.89 -21.02 -7.57
N LEU A 77 8.86 -22.33 -7.88
CA LEU A 77 9.45 -23.37 -7.04
C LEU A 77 10.96 -23.16 -6.86
N HIS A 78 11.67 -22.85 -7.94
CA HIS A 78 13.10 -22.54 -7.90
C HIS A 78 13.37 -21.35 -6.96
N TRP A 79 12.68 -20.22 -7.15
CA TRP A 79 12.84 -19.06 -6.27
C TRP A 79 12.53 -19.43 -4.83
N ALA A 80 11.41 -20.10 -4.53
CA ALA A 80 11.04 -20.46 -3.16
C ALA A 80 12.04 -21.39 -2.46
N SER A 81 12.76 -22.23 -3.21
CA SER A 81 13.76 -23.17 -2.68
C SER A 81 15.17 -22.60 -2.58
N HIS A 82 15.47 -21.53 -3.31
CA HIS A 82 16.82 -20.96 -3.41
C HIS A 82 16.83 -19.54 -2.82
N PRO A 83 17.10 -19.40 -1.51
CA PRO A 83 17.20 -18.07 -0.90
C PRO A 83 18.31 -17.26 -1.61
N PRO A 84 18.06 -15.99 -1.95
CA PRO A 84 19.11 -15.11 -2.49
C PRO A 84 20.30 -15.02 -1.53
N THR A 85 21.51 -14.80 -2.07
CA THR A 85 22.74 -14.69 -1.27
C THR A 85 22.72 -13.56 -0.26
N THR A 86 21.91 -12.52 -0.52
CA THR A 86 21.72 -11.36 0.35
C THR A 86 20.68 -11.60 1.44
N TYR A 87 19.97 -12.74 1.40
CA TYR A 87 19.06 -13.14 2.47
C TYR A 87 19.79 -13.96 3.54
N SER A 88 19.85 -13.41 4.76
CA SER A 88 20.38 -14.13 5.92
C SER A 88 19.34 -15.10 6.47
N THR A 89 19.56 -16.40 6.26
CA THR A 89 18.71 -17.46 6.85
C THR A 89 18.84 -17.54 8.37
N VAL A 90 19.88 -16.94 8.95
CA VAL A 90 20.13 -16.92 10.41
C VAL A 90 19.38 -15.77 11.08
N THR A 91 19.48 -14.56 10.54
CA THR A 91 18.90 -13.35 11.15
C THR A 91 17.54 -12.97 10.58
N GLY A 92 17.16 -13.49 9.40
CA GLY A 92 15.94 -13.09 8.72
C GLY A 92 15.94 -11.60 8.33
N LEU A 93 14.77 -11.10 7.94
CA LEU A 93 14.54 -9.68 7.68
C LEU A 93 14.13 -8.99 8.98
N HIS A 94 14.76 -7.86 9.29
CA HIS A 94 14.46 -7.08 10.49
C HIS A 94 14.75 -5.60 10.25
N PHE A 95 14.09 -4.76 11.03
CA PHE A 95 14.46 -3.36 11.14
C PHE A 95 15.79 -3.23 11.91
N ASP A 96 16.57 -2.21 11.57
CA ASP A 96 17.76 -1.83 12.32
C ASP A 96 17.45 -1.71 13.82
N ALA A 97 18.35 -2.21 14.66
CA ALA A 97 18.12 -2.33 16.10
C ALA A 97 17.99 -0.99 16.83
N ALA A 98 18.63 0.06 16.31
CA ALA A 98 18.61 1.39 16.91
C ALA A 98 17.99 2.40 15.93
N PRO A 99 16.98 3.18 16.37
CA PRO A 99 16.47 4.26 15.55
C PRO A 99 17.55 5.29 15.27
N THR A 100 17.53 5.83 14.05
CA THR A 100 18.38 6.93 13.61
C THR A 100 17.55 8.19 13.49
N ARG A 101 18.12 9.34 13.87
CA ARG A 101 17.46 10.64 13.68
C ARG A 101 17.41 10.97 12.19
N SER A 102 16.28 11.51 11.71
CA SER A 102 16.16 12.02 10.34
C SER A 102 17.17 13.15 10.08
N SER A 103 17.57 13.34 8.83
CA SER A 103 18.54 14.40 8.46
C SER A 103 18.02 15.81 8.78
N CYS A 104 16.70 16.01 8.72
CA CYS A 104 16.04 17.24 9.13
C CYS A 104 15.83 17.36 10.66
N GLY A 105 16.18 16.34 11.45
CA GLY A 105 16.10 16.37 12.91
C GLY A 105 14.68 16.30 13.48
N ARG A 106 13.68 15.88 12.69
CA ARG A 106 12.25 15.96 13.04
C ARG A 106 11.67 14.67 13.61
N TYR A 107 12.13 13.53 13.14
CA TYR A 107 11.60 12.22 13.50
C TYR A 107 12.74 11.19 13.60
N ASP A 108 12.48 10.09 14.30
CA ASP A 108 13.37 8.95 14.37
C ASP A 108 12.87 7.89 13.39
N ARG A 109 13.81 7.12 12.83
CA ARG A 109 13.50 6.06 11.87
C ARG A 109 14.27 4.79 12.12
N THR A 110 13.64 3.67 11.84
CA THR A 110 14.32 2.39 11.65
C THR A 110 14.07 1.91 10.23
N THR A 111 15.06 1.27 9.61
CA THR A 111 14.94 0.78 8.24
C THR A 111 15.16 -0.72 8.14
N CYS A 112 14.49 -1.35 7.19
CA CYS A 112 14.79 -2.68 6.71
C CYS A 112 15.06 -2.57 5.21
N ARG A 113 16.30 -2.80 4.81
CA ARG A 113 16.73 -2.75 3.40
C ARG A 113 16.71 -4.17 2.84
N VAL A 114 16.03 -4.36 1.72
CA VAL A 114 15.75 -5.67 1.14
C VAL A 114 15.98 -5.62 -0.35
N ASP A 115 16.72 -6.57 -0.91
CA ASP A 115 16.85 -6.67 -2.37
C ASP A 115 15.56 -7.21 -2.99
N SER A 116 15.20 -6.76 -4.19
CA SER A 116 14.00 -7.23 -4.91
C SER A 116 13.95 -8.74 -5.09
N HIS A 117 15.11 -9.40 -5.22
CA HIS A 117 15.21 -10.86 -5.27
C HIS A 117 14.74 -11.53 -3.97
N VAL A 118 14.98 -10.90 -2.82
CA VAL A 118 14.52 -11.38 -1.51
C VAL A 118 13.01 -11.17 -1.37
N ALA A 119 12.47 -10.06 -1.87
CA ALA A 119 11.02 -9.87 -1.93
C ALA A 119 10.35 -10.96 -2.80
N ARG A 120 10.89 -11.25 -3.99
CA ARG A 120 10.42 -12.34 -4.86
C ARG A 120 10.50 -13.71 -4.19
N TYR A 121 11.58 -13.99 -3.46
CA TYR A 121 11.74 -15.22 -2.65
C TYR A 121 10.64 -15.37 -1.59
N VAL A 122 10.34 -14.30 -0.84
CA VAL A 122 9.28 -14.28 0.18
C VAL A 122 7.91 -14.50 -0.48
N LEU A 123 7.61 -13.74 -1.54
CA LEU A 123 6.34 -13.85 -2.27
C LEU A 123 6.13 -15.24 -2.87
N ALA A 124 7.17 -15.87 -3.42
CA ALA A 124 7.08 -17.23 -3.97
C ALA A 124 6.71 -18.24 -2.88
N ASN A 125 7.32 -18.11 -1.70
CA ASN A 125 6.97 -18.94 -0.54
C ASN A 125 5.55 -18.68 -0.02
N MET A 126 5.06 -17.43 -0.07
CA MET A 126 3.68 -17.10 0.26
C MET A 126 2.68 -17.79 -0.68
N LEU A 127 2.90 -17.74 -2.00
CA LEU A 127 2.02 -18.40 -2.99
C LEU A 127 1.96 -19.92 -2.79
N LEU A 128 3.10 -20.52 -2.41
CA LEU A 128 3.23 -21.95 -2.17
C LEU A 128 2.79 -22.38 -0.76
N LEU A 129 2.19 -21.48 0.02
CA LEU A 129 1.78 -21.71 1.42
C LEU A 129 2.92 -22.23 2.32
N ASN A 130 4.18 -22.00 1.94
CA ASN A 130 5.34 -22.14 2.81
C ASN A 130 5.51 -20.84 3.62
N THR A 131 4.49 -20.54 4.41
CA THR A 131 4.26 -19.22 4.99
C THR A 131 5.45 -18.74 5.82
N PRO A 132 6.05 -17.58 5.49
CA PRO A 132 7.08 -16.97 6.31
C PRO A 132 6.59 -16.72 7.74
N THR A 133 7.45 -16.95 8.73
CA THR A 133 7.20 -16.54 10.12
C THR A 133 7.39 -15.03 10.23
N SER A 134 6.34 -14.32 10.63
CA SER A 134 6.37 -12.86 10.80
C SER A 134 7.16 -12.43 12.04
N ALA A 135 7.62 -11.18 12.03
CA ALA A 135 8.19 -10.53 13.20
C ALA A 135 7.13 -10.39 14.31
N ALA A 136 7.61 -10.29 15.55
CA ALA A 136 6.74 -10.16 16.73
C ALA A 136 5.75 -8.99 16.60
N GLY A 137 4.45 -9.30 16.71
CA GLY A 137 3.37 -8.31 16.67
C GLY A 137 2.96 -7.83 15.26
N ALA A 138 3.62 -8.33 14.21
CA ALA A 138 3.27 -8.09 12.82
C ALA A 138 2.18 -9.09 12.33
N GLY A 139 1.64 -8.84 11.14
CA GLY A 139 0.58 -9.64 10.54
C GLY A 139 1.06 -10.91 9.82
N THR A 140 0.11 -11.77 9.44
CA THR A 140 0.42 -13.02 8.75
C THR A 140 0.59 -12.82 7.24
N LEU A 141 1.61 -13.47 6.67
CA LEU A 141 1.86 -13.54 5.22
C LEU A 141 1.18 -14.75 4.54
N ASP A 142 0.23 -15.37 5.23
CA ASP A 142 -0.54 -16.50 4.69
C ASP A 142 -1.53 -16.05 3.62
N LEU A 143 -1.49 -16.72 2.45
CA LEU A 143 -2.43 -16.49 1.34
C LEU A 143 -3.60 -17.48 1.32
N ALA A 144 -3.70 -18.44 2.24
CA ALA A 144 -4.72 -19.49 2.21
C ALA A 144 -6.14 -18.95 2.06
N ARG A 145 -6.49 -17.88 2.79
CA ARG A 145 -7.82 -17.23 2.68
C ARG A 145 -8.09 -16.65 1.28
N LEU A 146 -7.05 -16.11 0.65
CA LEU A 146 -7.12 -15.57 -0.71
C LEU A 146 -7.23 -16.70 -1.73
N LEU A 147 -6.38 -17.73 -1.63
CA LEU A 147 -6.38 -18.88 -2.55
C LEU A 147 -7.67 -19.71 -2.44
N GLN A 148 -8.28 -19.76 -1.25
CA GLN A 148 -9.53 -20.47 -0.98
C GLN A 148 -10.79 -19.66 -1.29
N SER A 149 -10.66 -18.36 -1.63
CA SER A 149 -11.81 -17.49 -1.78
C SER A 149 -12.71 -17.92 -2.94
N GLN A 150 -14.00 -17.69 -2.77
CA GLN A 150 -15.01 -18.05 -3.76
C GLN A 150 -15.65 -16.78 -4.32
N THR A 151 -16.21 -16.91 -5.52
CA THR A 151 -16.98 -15.85 -6.15
C THR A 151 -18.16 -15.50 -5.25
N GLN A 152 -18.19 -14.28 -4.72
CA GLN A 152 -19.26 -13.84 -3.83
C GLN A 152 -20.41 -13.16 -4.59
N SER A 153 -20.19 -12.77 -5.86
CA SER A 153 -21.16 -12.06 -6.70
C SER A 153 -21.15 -12.58 -8.14
N ARG A 154 -22.03 -12.02 -9.00
CA ARG A 154 -22.00 -12.27 -10.45
C ARG A 154 -20.84 -11.55 -11.15
N ASP A 155 -20.23 -10.58 -10.49
CA ASP A 155 -19.34 -9.57 -11.09
C ASP A 155 -17.85 -9.92 -10.98
N GLY A 156 -17.49 -10.98 -10.25
CA GLY A 156 -16.12 -11.47 -10.19
C GLY A 156 -15.76 -12.13 -8.85
N ASN A 157 -14.52 -12.64 -8.78
CA ASN A 157 -13.93 -13.11 -7.53
C ASN A 157 -12.68 -12.27 -7.26
N VAL A 158 -12.78 -11.35 -6.30
CA VAL A 158 -11.67 -10.47 -5.90
C VAL A 158 -10.39 -11.25 -5.60
N GLY A 159 -10.50 -12.42 -4.96
CA GLY A 159 -9.32 -13.25 -4.71
C GLY A 159 -8.68 -13.79 -5.98
N VAL A 160 -9.46 -14.13 -7.02
CA VAL A 160 -8.91 -14.52 -8.33
C VAL A 160 -8.12 -13.38 -8.94
N ALA A 161 -8.69 -12.16 -8.95
CA ALA A 161 -8.02 -10.99 -9.52
C ALA A 161 -6.70 -10.67 -8.77
N ARG A 162 -6.71 -10.75 -7.45
CA ARG A 162 -5.52 -10.48 -6.62
C ARG A 162 -4.44 -11.54 -6.79
N VAL A 163 -4.81 -12.82 -6.85
CA VAL A 163 -3.85 -13.90 -7.16
C VAL A 163 -3.28 -13.72 -8.56
N LEU A 164 -4.11 -13.32 -9.54
CA LEU A 164 -3.65 -13.05 -10.90
C LEU A 164 -2.64 -11.88 -10.96
N CYS A 165 -2.82 -10.83 -10.15
CA CYS A 165 -1.81 -9.77 -10.03
C CYS A 165 -0.46 -10.30 -9.51
N LEU A 166 -0.48 -11.20 -8.52
CA LEU A 166 0.73 -11.85 -8.03
C LEU A 166 1.38 -12.77 -9.09
N LEU A 167 0.58 -13.51 -9.86
CA LEU A 167 1.09 -14.30 -10.99
C LEU A 167 1.71 -13.41 -12.08
N ALA A 168 1.12 -12.24 -12.35
CA ALA A 168 1.66 -11.26 -13.29
C ALA A 168 3.01 -10.70 -12.83
N TYR A 169 3.19 -10.46 -11.52
CA TYR A 169 4.49 -10.11 -10.93
C TYR A 169 5.54 -11.18 -11.23
N PHE A 170 5.27 -12.45 -10.93
CA PHE A 170 6.21 -13.53 -11.23
C PHE A 170 6.50 -13.67 -12.71
N HIS A 171 5.47 -13.58 -13.56
CA HIS A 171 5.62 -13.64 -15.01
C HIS A 171 6.58 -12.57 -15.53
N ARG A 172 6.46 -11.34 -15.04
CA ARG A 172 7.36 -10.25 -15.41
C ARG A 172 8.83 -10.59 -15.16
N HIS A 173 9.15 -11.15 -14.00
CA HIS A 173 10.52 -11.57 -13.66
C HIS A 173 10.98 -12.85 -14.38
N VAL A 174 10.09 -13.59 -15.04
CA VAL A 174 10.49 -14.62 -16.01
C VAL A 174 10.84 -14.00 -17.35
N MET A 175 10.04 -13.04 -17.84
CA MET A 175 10.22 -12.41 -19.15
C MET A 175 11.38 -11.41 -19.20
N HIS A 176 11.69 -10.79 -18.07
CA HIS A 176 12.79 -9.86 -17.89
C HIS A 176 13.68 -10.37 -16.75
N PRO A 177 14.48 -11.41 -16.99
CA PRO A 177 15.37 -11.93 -15.96
C PRO A 177 16.42 -10.87 -15.62
N ASP A 178 16.56 -10.57 -14.33
CA ASP A 178 17.50 -9.58 -13.79
C ASP A 178 18.95 -10.11 -13.74
N ASP A 179 19.31 -11.12 -14.54
CA ASP A 179 20.55 -11.91 -14.36
C ASP A 179 21.84 -11.07 -14.54
N ASP A 180 21.76 -9.96 -15.27
CA ASP A 180 22.89 -9.04 -15.55
C ASP A 180 22.78 -7.66 -14.86
N VAL A 181 21.73 -7.42 -14.05
CA VAL A 181 21.48 -6.12 -13.40
C VAL A 181 21.47 -6.29 -11.88
N PRO A 182 22.17 -5.44 -11.10
CA PRO A 182 22.08 -5.48 -9.66
C PRO A 182 20.62 -5.36 -9.19
N PRO A 183 20.19 -6.18 -8.20
CA PRO A 183 18.81 -6.13 -7.74
C PRO A 183 18.48 -4.74 -7.18
N ARG A 184 17.26 -4.29 -7.44
CA ARG A 184 16.74 -3.04 -6.85
C ARG A 184 16.69 -3.19 -5.33
N VAL A 185 17.14 -2.14 -4.63
CA VAL A 185 17.02 -2.08 -3.17
C VAL A 185 15.67 -1.46 -2.79
N ILE A 186 14.86 -2.26 -2.12
CA ILE A 186 13.60 -1.87 -1.47
C ILE A 186 13.92 -1.44 -0.04
N VAL A 187 13.30 -0.36 0.43
CA VAL A 187 13.50 0.11 1.80
C VAL A 187 12.14 0.24 2.49
N LEU A 188 11.96 -0.53 3.56
CA LEU A 188 10.87 -0.34 4.49
C LEU A 188 11.38 0.56 5.60
N GLU A 189 10.75 1.71 5.81
CA GLU A 189 11.13 2.69 6.80
C GLU A 189 9.96 2.89 7.77
N ARG A 190 10.19 2.66 9.06
CA ARG A 190 9.24 3.03 10.11
C ARG A 190 9.70 4.36 10.69
N ARG A 191 8.82 5.36 10.66
CA ARG A 191 9.10 6.70 11.20
C ARG A 191 8.28 6.94 12.46
N GLU A 192 8.84 7.70 13.39
CA GLU A 192 8.20 8.10 14.64
C GLU A 192 8.53 9.55 14.98
N TRP A 193 7.52 10.37 15.26
CA TRP A 193 7.74 11.74 15.70
C TRP A 193 8.57 11.81 16.98
N CYS A 194 9.61 12.64 16.98
CA CYS A 194 10.41 12.89 18.18
C CYS A 194 9.82 13.96 19.09
N VAL A 195 9.06 14.91 18.53
CA VAL A 195 8.54 16.07 19.24
C VAL A 195 7.17 16.44 18.68
N ASP A 196 6.26 16.78 19.59
CA ASP A 196 4.96 17.31 19.24
C ASP A 196 4.99 18.84 19.11
N VAL A 197 4.91 19.36 17.87
CA VAL A 197 4.58 20.76 17.61
C VAL A 197 3.05 20.93 17.48
N PRO A 198 2.39 21.78 18.28
CA PRO A 198 0.96 22.07 18.15
C PRO A 198 0.57 22.59 16.76
N LEU A 199 -0.60 22.22 16.25
CA LEU A 199 -1.03 22.55 14.89
C LEU A 199 -1.26 24.07 14.70
N ASP A 200 -1.72 24.75 15.76
CA ASP A 200 -1.96 26.19 15.78
C ASP A 200 -0.67 27.03 15.69
N ALA A 201 0.47 26.47 16.10
CA ALA A 201 1.79 27.08 15.99
C ALA A 201 2.44 26.90 14.61
N MET A 202 1.83 26.11 13.72
CA MET A 202 2.40 25.79 12.41
C MET A 202 2.03 26.84 11.37
N VAL A 203 3.05 27.44 10.76
CA VAL A 203 2.91 28.51 9.75
C VAL A 203 3.66 28.15 8.46
N GLY A 204 3.14 28.60 7.33
CA GLY A 204 3.75 28.37 6.02
C GLY A 204 2.80 28.67 4.87
N PRO A 205 3.32 28.78 3.63
CA PRO A 205 2.48 28.88 2.45
C PRO A 205 1.76 27.55 2.19
N LEU A 206 0.61 27.62 1.53
CA LEU A 206 -0.04 26.42 0.98
C LEU A 206 0.72 25.97 -0.27
N VAL A 207 0.94 24.66 -0.40
CA VAL A 207 1.52 24.07 -1.63
C VAL A 207 0.44 23.91 -2.70
N PRO A 208 0.79 23.82 -4.00
CA PRO A 208 -0.19 23.57 -5.06
C PRO A 208 -1.00 22.29 -4.79
N LEU A 209 -2.34 22.41 -4.82
CA LEU A 209 -3.27 21.28 -4.70
C LEU A 209 -4.02 21.12 -6.02
N ARG A 210 -3.94 19.92 -6.60
CA ARG A 210 -4.48 19.61 -7.94
C ARG A 210 -5.49 18.46 -7.83
N PRO A 211 -6.78 18.77 -7.67
CA PRO A 211 -7.83 17.77 -7.72
C PRO A 211 -7.91 17.12 -9.10
N MET A 212 -8.09 15.80 -9.13
CA MET A 212 -8.12 14.98 -10.35
C MET A 212 -9.38 14.12 -10.38
N LEU A 213 -10.03 14.06 -11.55
CA LEU A 213 -11.19 13.17 -11.76
C LEU A 213 -10.78 11.69 -11.84
N SER A 214 -9.60 11.43 -12.39
CA SER A 214 -9.04 10.09 -12.58
C SER A 214 -8.56 9.46 -11.27
N SER A 215 -8.21 8.18 -11.32
CA SER A 215 -7.62 7.45 -10.20
C SER A 215 -6.22 7.97 -9.86
N MET A 216 -5.69 7.58 -8.70
CA MET A 216 -4.36 7.98 -8.22
C MET A 216 -3.25 7.55 -9.19
N GLU A 217 -3.42 6.41 -9.84
CA GLU A 217 -2.48 5.80 -10.79
C GLU A 217 -2.21 6.67 -12.02
N SER A 218 -3.14 7.59 -12.34
CA SER A 218 -2.99 8.54 -13.45
C SER A 218 -2.08 9.72 -13.13
N SER A 219 -1.76 9.96 -11.85
CA SER A 219 -0.82 11.01 -11.46
C SER A 219 0.61 10.64 -11.88
N PRO A 220 1.45 11.61 -12.24
CA PRO A 220 2.89 11.39 -12.44
C PRO A 220 3.69 11.27 -11.13
N ALA A 221 3.12 11.63 -9.97
CA ALA A 221 3.81 11.62 -8.69
C ALA A 221 4.29 10.21 -8.29
N HIS A 222 5.49 10.07 -7.74
CA HIS A 222 6.02 8.78 -7.28
C HIS A 222 5.60 8.42 -5.85
N HIS A 223 5.15 9.39 -5.04
CA HIS A 223 4.71 9.15 -3.67
C HIS A 223 3.20 8.90 -3.61
N PHE A 224 2.81 7.65 -3.36
CA PHE A 224 1.41 7.22 -3.30
C PHE A 224 0.97 7.03 -1.86
N VAL A 225 -0.12 7.69 -1.48
CA VAL A 225 -0.72 7.45 -0.17
C VAL A 225 -1.45 6.11 -0.15
N ASP A 226 -1.10 5.28 0.82
CA ASP A 226 -1.85 4.09 1.17
C ASP A 226 -2.83 4.42 2.31
N PHE A 227 -4.11 4.15 2.08
CA PHE A 227 -5.19 4.37 3.05
C PHE A 227 -5.24 3.21 4.04
N ALA A 228 -4.13 3.06 4.75
CA ALA A 228 -3.83 1.89 5.54
C ALA A 228 -4.77 1.71 6.73
N ASN A 229 -4.88 0.47 7.19
CA ASN A 229 -5.21 0.19 8.57
C ASN A 229 -3.97 0.34 9.47
N ARG A 230 -4.17 0.71 10.75
CA ARG A 230 -3.06 0.76 11.73
C ARG A 230 -2.36 -0.59 11.90
N ASP A 231 -3.10 -1.67 11.70
CA ASP A 231 -2.61 -3.02 11.53
C ASP A 231 -2.56 -3.23 10.00
N LEU A 232 -1.41 -3.04 9.33
CA LEU A 232 -1.35 -3.05 7.84
C LEU A 232 -2.06 -4.28 7.28
N HIS A 233 -2.95 -4.08 6.30
CA HIS A 233 -3.83 -5.12 5.76
C HIS A 233 -4.62 -5.86 6.84
N ILE A 234 -5.08 -5.18 7.89
CA ILE A 234 -5.70 -5.79 9.09
C ILE A 234 -4.89 -6.94 9.70
N HIS A 235 -3.56 -6.96 9.48
CA HIS A 235 -2.65 -8.06 9.79
C HIS A 235 -3.01 -9.42 9.16
N SER A 236 -3.80 -9.44 8.08
CA SER A 236 -4.23 -10.65 7.38
C SER A 236 -4.56 -10.38 5.92
N ILE A 237 -4.00 -11.18 5.00
CA ILE A 237 -4.33 -11.07 3.57
C ILE A 237 -5.66 -11.80 3.30
N ILE A 238 -6.72 -11.03 3.06
CA ILE A 238 -8.08 -11.53 2.85
C ILE A 238 -8.59 -11.19 1.44
N PRO A 239 -9.66 -11.83 0.90
CA PRO A 239 -10.20 -11.48 -0.41
C PRO A 239 -11.05 -10.19 -0.41
N SER A 240 -10.46 -9.07 0.00
CA SER A 240 -10.98 -7.69 -0.11
C SER A 240 -10.20 -6.91 -1.17
N ALA A 241 -10.78 -5.82 -1.65
CA ALA A 241 -10.14 -4.89 -2.60
C ALA A 241 -10.55 -3.44 -2.29
N THR A 242 -10.30 -2.99 -1.05
CA THR A 242 -10.26 -1.55 -0.77
C THR A 242 -8.94 -0.99 -1.30
N GLN A 243 -8.71 0.32 -1.16
CA GLN A 243 -7.55 0.98 -1.77
C GLN A 243 -6.20 0.36 -1.33
N GLU A 244 -6.01 0.06 -0.03
CA GLU A 244 -4.80 -0.59 0.49
C GLU A 244 -4.55 -1.94 -0.21
N GLU A 245 -5.58 -2.80 -0.28
CA GLU A 245 -5.40 -4.12 -0.87
C GLU A 245 -5.22 -4.11 -2.39
N VAL A 246 -5.85 -3.17 -3.09
CA VAL A 246 -5.64 -2.96 -4.53
C VAL A 246 -4.20 -2.53 -4.79
N LEU A 247 -3.69 -1.58 -4.01
CA LEU A 247 -2.33 -1.06 -4.14
C LEU A 247 -1.29 -2.15 -3.95
N PHE A 248 -1.39 -2.93 -2.86
CA PHE A 248 -0.45 -4.03 -2.59
C PHE A 248 -0.62 -5.19 -3.56
N SER A 249 -1.79 -5.38 -4.18
CA SER A 249 -1.94 -6.38 -5.25
C SER A 249 -1.21 -5.96 -6.51
N CYS A 250 -1.23 -4.67 -6.85
CA CYS A 250 -0.51 -4.14 -8.03
C CYS A 250 0.99 -3.95 -7.79
N ALA A 251 1.41 -3.78 -6.53
CA ALA A 251 2.80 -3.71 -6.08
C ALA A 251 3.10 -4.75 -4.98
N PRO A 252 3.19 -6.06 -5.32
CA PRO A 252 3.24 -7.15 -4.35
C PRO A 252 4.39 -7.10 -3.34
N GLU A 253 5.50 -6.43 -3.66
CA GLU A 253 6.63 -6.28 -2.75
C GLU A 253 6.24 -5.60 -1.42
N ALA A 254 5.19 -4.78 -1.45
CA ALA A 254 4.64 -4.15 -0.26
C ALA A 254 4.12 -5.16 0.78
N PHE A 255 3.75 -6.40 0.38
CA PHE A 255 3.30 -7.42 1.32
C PHE A 255 4.34 -7.73 2.42
N LEU A 256 5.64 -7.55 2.16
CA LEU A 256 6.68 -7.72 3.18
C LEU A 256 6.43 -6.85 4.42
N ALA A 257 5.83 -5.67 4.25
CA ALA A 257 5.52 -4.77 5.35
C ALA A 257 4.53 -5.39 6.35
N ILE A 258 3.61 -6.23 5.90
CA ILE A 258 2.65 -6.91 6.78
C ILE A 258 3.38 -7.83 7.76
N GLY A 259 4.40 -8.57 7.29
CA GLY A 259 5.16 -9.52 8.10
C GLY A 259 6.25 -8.88 8.97
N LEU A 260 6.58 -7.60 8.73
CA LEU A 260 7.67 -6.88 9.39
C LEU A 260 7.19 -5.79 10.35
N CYS A 261 6.09 -5.12 10.03
CA CYS A 261 5.61 -3.97 10.78
C CYS A 261 4.57 -4.38 11.81
N PRO A 262 4.84 -4.24 13.12
CA PRO A 262 3.79 -4.26 14.12
C PRO A 262 2.83 -3.07 13.92
N ARG A 263 1.69 -3.16 14.57
CA ARG A 263 0.69 -2.09 14.64
C ARG A 263 1.29 -0.69 14.80
N LEU A 264 0.77 0.26 14.04
CA LEU A 264 1.15 1.67 14.10
C LEU A 264 0.56 2.34 15.34
N ALA A 265 1.39 3.11 16.04
CA ALA A 265 0.94 4.11 17.02
C ALA A 265 0.51 5.41 16.31
N ASP A 266 -0.17 6.30 17.02
CA ASP A 266 -0.67 7.58 16.44
C ASP A 266 0.44 8.49 15.92
N ASN A 267 1.65 8.38 16.47
CA ASN A 267 2.83 9.16 16.08
C ASN A 267 3.74 8.43 15.08
N GLN A 268 3.32 7.29 14.53
CA GLN A 268 4.13 6.45 13.64
C GLN A 268 3.51 6.29 12.25
N VAL A 269 4.37 6.11 11.25
CA VAL A 269 4.01 5.78 9.86
C VAL A 269 4.97 4.75 9.29
N VAL A 270 4.60 4.12 8.18
CA VAL A 270 5.49 3.27 7.39
C VAL A 270 5.63 3.87 5.99
N VAL A 271 6.87 3.98 5.53
CA VAL A 271 7.21 4.43 4.18
C VAL A 271 7.94 3.30 3.45
N LEU A 272 7.42 2.96 2.28
CA LEU A 272 7.82 1.81 1.49
C LEU A 272 8.45 2.32 0.19
N HIS A 273 9.77 2.48 0.19
CA HIS A 273 10.51 3.05 -0.93
C HIS A 273 10.83 2.01 -2.00
N ASN A 274 10.86 2.47 -3.25
CA ASN A 274 11.28 1.70 -4.43
C ASN A 274 10.43 0.44 -4.68
N MET A 275 9.14 0.51 -4.38
CA MET A 275 8.18 -0.55 -4.64
C MET A 275 7.88 -0.62 -6.13
N GLU A 276 7.82 -1.83 -6.68
CA GLU A 276 7.50 -2.04 -8.08
C GLU A 276 6.02 -2.36 -8.29
N ARG A 277 5.34 -1.45 -8.96
CA ARG A 277 4.01 -1.71 -9.51
C ARG A 277 4.12 -2.31 -10.89
N VAL A 278 3.49 -3.48 -11.08
CA VAL A 278 3.65 -4.30 -12.30
C VAL A 278 2.42 -4.37 -13.18
N CYS A 279 1.23 -4.06 -12.67
CA CYS A 279 -0.02 -4.21 -13.42
C CYS A 279 -1.02 -3.05 -13.24
N ASP A 280 -1.90 -2.94 -14.22
CA ASP A 280 -3.13 -2.14 -14.17
C ASP A 280 -4.33 -3.01 -13.80
N TYR A 281 -5.38 -2.34 -13.32
CA TYR A 281 -6.61 -2.95 -12.88
C TYR A 281 -7.82 -2.12 -13.32
N GLU A 282 -8.99 -2.75 -13.25
CA GLU A 282 -10.30 -2.10 -13.39
C GLU A 282 -11.17 -2.44 -12.19
N GLY A 283 -12.23 -1.64 -11.98
CA GLY A 283 -13.17 -1.84 -10.89
C GLY A 283 -12.61 -1.52 -9.50
N TYR A 284 -13.46 -1.68 -8.50
CA TYR A 284 -13.16 -1.40 -7.09
C TYR A 284 -14.08 -2.26 -6.21
N LEU A 285 -13.61 -2.62 -5.00
CA LEU A 285 -14.29 -3.59 -4.14
C LEU A 285 -14.64 -4.87 -4.90
N ASP A 286 -15.91 -5.26 -4.94
CA ASP A 286 -16.37 -6.52 -5.52
C ASP A 286 -16.18 -6.62 -7.05
N SER A 287 -15.98 -5.48 -7.72
CA SER A 287 -15.72 -5.41 -9.17
C SER A 287 -14.23 -5.36 -9.54
N PHE A 288 -13.33 -5.41 -8.56
CA PHE A 288 -11.89 -5.37 -8.80
C PHE A 288 -11.45 -6.52 -9.72
N ALA A 289 -10.80 -6.16 -10.83
CA ALA A 289 -10.32 -7.08 -11.85
C ALA A 289 -8.91 -6.69 -12.31
N PHE A 290 -8.07 -7.70 -12.54
CA PHE A 290 -6.81 -7.49 -13.25
C PHE A 290 -7.09 -7.07 -14.69
N ALA A 291 -6.44 -6.00 -15.15
CA ALA A 291 -6.61 -5.51 -16.52
C ALA A 291 -5.48 -5.98 -17.43
N LYS A 292 -4.23 -5.63 -17.09
CA LYS A 292 -3.06 -5.93 -17.92
C LYS A 292 -1.75 -5.80 -17.14
N LEU A 293 -0.72 -6.49 -17.63
CA LEU A 293 0.66 -6.23 -17.23
C LEU A 293 1.11 -4.88 -17.82
N LEU A 294 1.82 -4.07 -17.03
CA LEU A 294 2.41 -2.83 -17.52
C LEU A 294 3.62 -3.15 -18.43
N PRO A 295 3.80 -2.43 -19.56
CA PRO A 295 4.98 -2.61 -20.41
C PRO A 295 6.28 -2.36 -19.65
N ALA A 296 6.36 -1.23 -18.94
CA ALA A 296 7.42 -0.90 -18.01
C ALA A 296 6.82 -0.79 -16.60
N PRO A 297 7.51 -1.29 -15.56
CA PRO A 297 6.99 -1.21 -14.23
C PRO A 297 7.12 0.22 -13.71
N ARG A 298 6.24 0.60 -12.80
CA ARG A 298 6.36 1.90 -12.12
C ARG A 298 7.03 1.71 -10.78
N ILE A 299 8.18 2.35 -10.60
CA ILE A 299 8.83 2.45 -9.28
C ILE A 299 8.21 3.60 -8.51
N MET A 300 7.77 3.31 -7.29
CA MET A 300 7.00 4.23 -6.46
C MET A 300 7.37 4.10 -4.99
N THR A 301 7.05 5.14 -4.22
CA THR A 301 7.10 5.14 -2.77
C THR A 301 5.68 5.07 -2.23
N ILE A 302 5.37 4.06 -1.43
CA ILE A 302 4.06 3.95 -0.77
C ILE A 302 4.14 4.55 0.64
N LEU A 303 3.21 5.44 0.95
CA LEU A 303 3.09 6.18 2.19
C LEU A 303 1.92 5.62 3.01
N ALA A 304 2.20 4.63 3.87
CA ALA A 304 1.17 3.95 4.65
C ALA A 304 0.81 4.75 5.90
N ILE A 305 -0.40 5.32 5.88
CA ILE A 305 -0.97 6.12 6.97
C ILE A 305 -2.39 5.67 7.32
N ASP A 306 -2.63 5.43 8.60
CA ASP A 306 -3.95 5.09 9.12
C ASP A 306 -4.70 6.34 9.60
N ALA A 307 -6.00 6.46 9.29
CA ALA A 307 -6.82 7.61 9.69
C ALA A 307 -7.57 7.36 11.01
N VAL A 308 -7.97 8.43 11.72
CA VAL A 308 -8.94 8.29 12.81
C VAL A 308 -10.27 7.74 12.29
N THR A 309 -10.92 6.88 13.07
CA THR A 309 -12.17 6.20 12.70
C THR A 309 -13.42 6.75 13.40
N SER A 310 -13.25 7.74 14.27
CA SER A 310 -14.33 8.38 15.02
C SER A 310 -13.92 9.78 15.48
N HIS A 311 -14.91 10.56 15.95
CA HIS A 311 -14.71 11.92 16.46
C HIS A 311 -13.88 12.80 15.50
N HIS A 312 -14.09 12.65 14.19
CA HIS A 312 -13.21 13.21 13.15
C HIS A 312 -13.00 14.72 13.28
N PHE A 313 -14.01 15.46 13.74
CA PHE A 313 -13.96 16.92 13.88
C PHE A 313 -13.45 17.39 15.24
N SER A 314 -13.12 16.50 16.19
CA SER A 314 -12.51 16.93 17.44
C SER A 314 -11.09 17.45 17.19
N LEU A 315 -10.67 18.48 17.93
CA LEU A 315 -9.33 19.05 17.78
C LEU A 315 -8.22 17.98 17.91
N PRO A 316 -8.25 17.05 18.89
CA PRO A 316 -7.25 15.98 18.97
C PRO A 316 -7.21 15.09 17.71
N SER A 317 -8.37 14.72 17.15
CA SER A 317 -8.43 13.93 15.92
C SER A 317 -7.90 14.70 14.70
N VAL A 318 -8.16 16.01 14.64
CA VAL A 318 -7.65 16.89 13.60
C VAL A 318 -6.13 16.96 13.64
N GLU A 319 -5.58 17.26 14.82
CA GLU A 319 -4.13 17.34 15.02
C GLU A 319 -3.46 16.00 14.72
N ARG A 320 -4.04 14.91 15.20
CA ARG A 320 -3.52 13.56 14.98
C ARG A 320 -3.41 13.24 13.50
N ASP A 321 -4.48 13.42 12.71
CA ASP A 321 -4.45 13.07 11.28
C ASP A 321 -3.56 14.01 10.46
N VAL A 322 -3.53 15.30 10.76
CA VAL A 322 -2.59 16.23 10.11
C VAL A 322 -1.14 15.83 10.38
N ARG A 323 -0.80 15.52 11.63
CA ARG A 323 0.56 15.11 12.02
C ARG A 323 0.96 13.76 11.43
N LYS A 324 0.01 12.81 11.35
CA LYS A 324 0.20 11.49 10.73
C LYS A 324 0.55 11.66 9.25
N ALA A 325 -0.27 12.38 8.50
CA ALA A 325 -0.01 12.64 7.08
C ALA A 325 1.29 13.43 6.89
N MET A 326 1.53 14.46 7.70
CA MET A 326 2.75 15.27 7.62
C MET A 326 4.01 14.42 7.79
N LEU A 327 4.05 13.48 8.75
CA LEU A 327 5.20 12.61 8.97
C LEU A 327 5.54 11.75 7.75
N ALA A 328 4.51 11.21 7.10
CA ALA A 328 4.69 10.42 5.89
C ALA A 328 5.16 11.28 4.70
N PHE A 329 4.70 12.54 4.63
CA PHE A 329 5.00 13.46 3.53
C PHE A 329 6.38 14.12 3.64
N LEU A 330 7.01 14.08 4.83
CA LEU A 330 8.36 14.61 4.98
C LEU A 330 9.35 13.84 4.09
N ASP A 331 9.98 14.54 3.17
CA ASP A 331 11.12 14.02 2.42
C ASP A 331 12.41 14.26 3.21
N ASP A 332 13.20 13.19 3.37
CA ASP A 332 14.52 13.23 4.03
C ASP A 332 15.65 12.99 3.02
N GLY A 333 15.36 13.15 1.72
CA GLY A 333 16.32 13.02 0.63
C GLY A 333 16.71 11.57 0.33
N ILE A 334 15.82 10.60 0.58
CA ILE A 334 16.07 9.17 0.34
C ILE A 334 15.67 8.75 -1.09
N CYS A 335 14.93 9.59 -1.82
CA CYS A 335 14.57 9.32 -3.21
C CYS A 335 15.79 9.52 -4.14
N TYR A 336 16.39 8.42 -4.57
CA TYR A 336 17.44 8.40 -5.58
C TYR A 336 16.89 7.80 -6.88
N GLN A 337 16.57 8.66 -7.84
CA GLN A 337 16.59 8.30 -9.27
C GLN A 337 17.70 9.13 -9.92
N ASP A 338 18.63 8.46 -10.60
CA ASP A 338 19.68 9.05 -11.45
C ASP A 338 20.54 10.16 -10.82
N GLN A 339 20.85 10.06 -9.51
CA GLN A 339 21.72 11.00 -8.78
C GLN A 339 21.26 12.47 -8.79
N GLN A 340 20.00 12.76 -9.13
CA GLN A 340 19.42 14.10 -9.00
C GLN A 340 18.32 14.12 -7.93
N GLN A 341 18.42 15.07 -6.99
CA GLN A 341 17.33 15.41 -6.07
C GLN A 341 16.19 16.06 -6.87
N ILE A 342 15.33 15.25 -7.46
CA ILE A 342 14.06 15.75 -7.98
C ILE A 342 13.08 15.72 -6.82
N ARG A 343 12.70 16.90 -6.32
CA ARG A 343 11.57 16.98 -5.39
C ARG A 343 10.31 16.56 -6.16
N ASP A 344 9.66 15.52 -5.69
CA ASP A 344 8.49 14.93 -6.33
C ASP A 344 7.22 15.16 -5.50
N GLY A 345 6.06 15.13 -6.14
CA GLY A 345 4.77 15.36 -5.49
C GLY A 345 4.23 14.13 -4.78
N VAL A 346 3.10 14.35 -4.10
CA VAL A 346 2.31 13.29 -3.44
C VAL A 346 1.00 13.12 -4.19
N VAL A 347 0.62 11.87 -4.48
CA VAL A 347 -0.73 11.53 -4.93
C VAL A 347 -1.51 10.84 -3.82
N THR A 348 -2.73 11.34 -3.58
CA THR A 348 -3.65 10.85 -2.57
C THR A 348 -5.10 10.89 -3.06
N GLY A 349 -6.06 10.67 -2.17
CA GLY A 349 -7.49 10.74 -2.41
C GLY A 349 -8.25 10.72 -1.09
N HIS A 350 -9.42 10.07 -1.08
CA HIS A 350 -10.37 10.01 0.04
C HIS A 350 -9.90 9.17 1.25
N TRP A 351 -8.69 9.44 1.74
CA TRP A 351 -8.09 8.81 2.92
C TRP A 351 -9.03 8.89 4.12
N GLY A 352 -9.37 7.73 4.70
CA GLY A 352 -10.24 7.65 5.87
C GLY A 352 -11.72 8.01 5.64
N CYS A 353 -12.17 8.20 4.40
CA CYS A 353 -13.57 8.57 4.12
C CYS A 353 -14.48 7.40 3.72
N GLY A 354 -13.92 6.23 3.42
CA GLY A 354 -14.67 5.02 3.09
C GLY A 354 -15.21 4.33 4.34
N VAL A 355 -14.71 3.13 4.63
CA VAL A 355 -15.08 2.33 5.82
C VAL A 355 -14.92 3.11 7.13
N PHE A 356 -13.97 4.05 7.19
CA PHE A 356 -13.70 4.86 8.38
C PHE A 356 -14.60 6.09 8.54
N GLY A 357 -15.49 6.41 7.59
CA GLY A 357 -16.58 7.39 7.77
C GLY A 357 -16.17 8.87 7.85
N GLY A 358 -14.91 9.21 7.55
CA GLY A 358 -14.44 10.59 7.56
C GLY A 358 -15.09 11.46 6.47
N ASN A 359 -15.23 12.76 6.75
CA ASN A 359 -15.71 13.73 5.77
C ASN A 359 -14.63 14.05 4.71
N LYS A 360 -14.99 13.95 3.42
CA LYS A 360 -14.06 14.16 2.28
C LYS A 360 -13.43 15.54 2.25
N THR A 361 -14.23 16.61 2.39
CA THR A 361 -13.75 17.99 2.37
C THR A 361 -12.82 18.27 3.55
N HIS A 362 -13.15 17.71 4.72
CA HIS A 362 -12.32 17.81 5.91
C HIS A 362 -10.96 17.11 5.73
N LYS A 363 -10.97 15.88 5.20
CA LYS A 363 -9.75 15.11 4.93
C LYS A 363 -8.89 15.71 3.82
N LEU A 364 -9.50 16.34 2.82
CA LEU A 364 -8.78 17.14 1.82
C LEU A 364 -7.97 18.26 2.49
N LEU A 365 -8.61 19.09 3.32
CA LEU A 365 -7.96 20.21 3.98
C LEU A 365 -6.86 19.76 4.95
N GLN A 366 -7.09 18.67 5.70
CA GLN A 366 -6.07 18.07 6.58
C GLN A 366 -4.83 17.62 5.79
N GLN A 367 -5.02 16.93 4.67
CA GLN A 367 -3.92 16.48 3.82
C GLN A 367 -3.21 17.64 3.13
N TRP A 368 -3.94 18.68 2.72
CA TRP A 368 -3.35 19.88 2.11
C TRP A 368 -2.46 20.65 3.10
N VAL A 369 -2.95 20.82 4.34
CA VAL A 369 -2.16 21.38 5.45
C VAL A 369 -0.93 20.54 5.71
N ALA A 370 -1.08 19.22 5.85
CA ALA A 370 0.03 18.30 6.10
C ALA A 370 1.11 18.37 5.01
N ALA A 371 0.71 18.36 3.73
CA ALA A 371 1.64 18.44 2.60
C ALA A 371 2.35 19.79 2.53
N SER A 372 1.64 20.86 2.84
CA SER A 372 2.21 22.21 2.90
C SER A 372 3.30 22.31 3.98
N LEU A 373 3.04 21.74 5.15
CA LEU A 373 3.98 21.72 6.27
C LEU A 373 5.18 20.78 6.06
N ALA A 374 4.98 19.73 5.26
CA ALA A 374 6.04 18.86 4.80
C ALA A 374 6.83 19.44 3.61
N ASN A 375 6.43 20.61 3.08
CA ASN A 375 7.05 21.26 1.92
C ASN A 375 7.05 20.38 0.67
N VAL A 376 5.96 19.62 0.47
CA VAL A 376 5.76 18.82 -0.74
C VAL A 376 5.58 19.76 -1.94
N PRO A 377 6.26 19.52 -3.08
CA PRO A 377 6.15 20.37 -4.28
C PRO A 377 4.72 20.58 -4.81
N TRP A 378 3.89 19.54 -4.80
CA TRP A 378 2.47 19.59 -5.14
C TRP A 378 1.73 18.36 -4.60
N VAL A 379 0.42 18.47 -4.48
CA VAL A 379 -0.48 17.35 -4.16
C VAL A 379 -1.42 17.09 -5.32
N ASP A 380 -1.43 15.87 -5.83
CA ASP A 380 -2.48 15.35 -6.70
C ASP A 380 -3.53 14.65 -5.85
N TYR A 381 -4.79 15.08 -5.95
CA TYR A 381 -5.88 14.50 -5.15
C TYR A 381 -6.94 13.89 -6.04
N SER A 382 -7.02 12.56 -6.08
CA SER A 382 -8.08 11.85 -6.80
C SER A 382 -9.43 12.02 -6.09
N VAL A 383 -10.42 12.58 -6.78
CA VAL A 383 -11.82 12.56 -6.35
C VAL A 383 -12.55 11.27 -6.75
N PHE A 384 -11.88 10.41 -7.52
CA PHE A 384 -12.37 9.12 -8.02
C PHE A 384 -13.72 9.21 -8.74
N GLN A 385 -13.72 9.81 -9.94
CA GLN A 385 -14.85 9.97 -10.85
C GLN A 385 -16.01 10.85 -10.33
N ASP A 386 -15.85 11.52 -9.18
CA ASP A 386 -16.84 12.43 -8.59
C ASP A 386 -16.74 13.85 -9.19
N ALA A 387 -17.26 14.04 -10.41
CA ALA A 387 -17.21 15.32 -11.12
C ALA A 387 -17.89 16.50 -10.39
N PRO A 388 -19.05 16.33 -9.73
CA PRO A 388 -19.65 17.41 -8.92
C PRO A 388 -18.76 17.84 -7.76
N LEU A 389 -18.13 16.89 -7.06
CA LEU A 389 -17.19 17.19 -5.98
C LEU A 389 -15.97 17.93 -6.50
N LEU A 390 -15.42 17.50 -7.65
CA LEU A 390 -14.30 18.18 -8.31
C LEU A 390 -14.63 19.65 -8.60
N ALA A 391 -15.78 19.94 -9.21
CA ALA A 391 -16.18 21.32 -9.52
C ALA A 391 -16.33 22.18 -8.26
N THR A 392 -16.92 21.61 -7.19
CA THR A 392 -17.06 22.27 -5.89
C THR A 392 -15.71 22.59 -5.28
N TRP A 393 -14.79 21.63 -5.27
CA TRP A 393 -13.46 21.80 -4.69
C TRP A 393 -12.57 22.73 -5.50
N SER A 394 -12.64 22.71 -6.84
CA SER A 394 -11.92 23.67 -7.68
C SER A 394 -12.32 25.11 -7.33
N THR A 395 -13.60 25.38 -7.11
CA THR A 395 -14.08 26.71 -6.69
C THR A 395 -13.56 27.07 -5.29
N LEU A 396 -13.59 26.13 -4.35
CA LEU A 396 -13.06 26.32 -3.00
C LEU A 396 -11.56 26.65 -3.01
N ILE A 397 -10.76 25.86 -3.71
CA ILE A 397 -9.31 26.00 -3.78
C ILE A 397 -8.93 27.34 -4.41
N LEU A 398 -9.51 27.67 -5.57
CA LEU A 398 -9.28 28.96 -6.23
C LEU A 398 -9.67 30.14 -5.32
N SER A 399 -10.73 30.00 -4.53
CA SER A 399 -11.15 31.05 -3.59
C SER A 399 -10.16 31.22 -2.44
N ILE A 400 -9.59 30.13 -1.92
CA ILE A 400 -8.56 30.16 -0.86
C ILE A 400 -7.26 30.76 -1.42
N GLU A 401 -6.85 30.35 -2.61
CA GLU A 401 -5.65 30.86 -3.30
C GLU A 401 -5.75 32.35 -3.64
N ALA A 402 -6.89 32.79 -4.19
CA ALA A 402 -7.12 34.20 -4.54
C ALA A 402 -7.07 35.14 -3.33
N GLN A 403 -7.35 34.61 -2.13
CA GLN A 403 -7.26 35.36 -0.88
C GLN A 403 -5.89 35.28 -0.22
N GLY A 404 -4.93 34.56 -0.81
CA GLY A 404 -3.57 34.43 -0.28
C GLY A 404 -3.52 33.74 1.09
N TRP A 405 -4.44 32.80 1.37
CA TRP A 405 -4.46 32.09 2.64
C TRP A 405 -3.19 31.25 2.85
N SER A 406 -2.68 31.32 4.08
CA SER A 406 -1.60 30.47 4.58
C SER A 406 -2.13 29.16 5.17
N VAL A 407 -1.21 28.27 5.54
CA VAL A 407 -1.54 27.09 6.38
C VAL A 407 -2.26 27.53 7.66
N ALA A 408 -1.77 28.58 8.33
CA ALA A 408 -2.37 29.08 9.56
C ALA A 408 -3.81 29.56 9.35
N ASP A 409 -4.11 30.15 8.19
CA ASP A 409 -5.47 30.56 7.85
C ASP A 409 -6.41 29.36 7.72
N VAL A 410 -6.02 28.30 7.00
CA VAL A 410 -6.84 27.09 6.85
C VAL A 410 -7.03 26.40 8.21
N VAL A 411 -5.97 26.29 9.00
CA VAL A 411 -6.03 25.70 10.35
C VAL A 411 -6.97 26.50 11.24
N GLN A 412 -6.76 27.80 11.40
CA GLN A 412 -7.51 28.61 12.36
C GLN A 412 -8.94 28.89 11.91
N LYS A 413 -9.12 29.33 10.66
CA LYS A 413 -10.43 29.78 10.16
C LYS A 413 -11.37 28.62 9.85
N ILE A 414 -10.83 27.43 9.55
CA ILE A 414 -11.64 26.25 9.19
C ILE A 414 -11.52 25.14 10.24
N LEU A 415 -10.34 24.52 10.35
CA LEU A 415 -10.21 23.25 11.09
C LEU A 415 -10.45 23.43 12.59
N VAL A 416 -9.76 24.39 13.22
CA VAL A 416 -9.88 24.70 14.65
C VAL A 416 -11.23 25.35 14.96
N ALA A 417 -11.66 26.32 14.14
CA ALA A 417 -12.94 27.00 14.35
C ALA A 417 -14.14 26.04 14.30
N TYR A 418 -14.17 25.11 13.34
CA TYR A 418 -15.24 24.11 13.28
C TYR A 418 -15.16 23.10 14.42
N ALA A 419 -13.94 22.69 14.80
CA ALA A 419 -13.73 21.77 15.92
C ALA A 419 -14.22 22.35 17.26
N ALA A 420 -14.11 23.66 17.45
CA ALA A 420 -14.58 24.35 18.65
C ALA A 420 -16.11 24.44 18.74
N GLU A 421 -16.80 24.60 17.59
CA GLU A 421 -18.26 24.73 17.55
C GLU A 421 -18.86 24.02 16.32
N PRO A 422 -18.92 22.67 16.31
CA PRO A 422 -19.37 21.91 15.15
C PRO A 422 -20.90 21.98 15.00
N ARG A 423 -21.38 22.99 14.29
CA ARG A 423 -22.80 23.19 13.98
C ARG A 423 -23.05 23.10 12.47
N GLY A 424 -24.10 22.37 12.09
CA GLY A 424 -24.46 22.18 10.68
C GLY A 424 -23.44 21.32 9.91
N SER A 425 -23.55 21.28 8.57
CA SER A 425 -22.59 20.55 7.75
C SER A 425 -21.25 21.29 7.65
N PHE A 426 -20.17 20.53 7.60
CA PHE A 426 -18.82 21.07 7.45
C PHE A 426 -18.67 21.87 6.14
N GLU A 427 -19.24 21.37 5.05
CA GLU A 427 -19.23 22.04 3.74
C GLU A 427 -19.93 23.42 3.78
N ALA A 428 -21.07 23.52 4.46
CA ALA A 428 -21.79 24.78 4.59
C ALA A 428 -20.99 25.79 5.43
N PHE A 429 -20.34 25.32 6.51
CA PHE A 429 -19.45 26.13 7.31
C PHE A 429 -18.26 26.66 6.49
N VAL A 430 -17.57 25.79 5.75
CA VAL A 430 -16.44 26.18 4.89
C VAL A 430 -16.87 27.23 3.85
N ALA A 431 -18.00 27.01 3.18
CA ALA A 431 -18.52 27.97 2.20
C ALA A 431 -18.82 29.34 2.82
N GLN A 432 -19.38 29.38 4.03
CA GLN A 432 -19.63 30.63 4.75
C GLN A 432 -18.33 31.37 5.13
N VAL A 433 -17.33 30.66 5.66
CA VAL A 433 -16.04 31.25 6.06
C VAL A 433 -15.32 31.85 4.85
N VAL A 434 -15.28 31.12 3.74
CA VAL A 434 -14.62 31.57 2.50
C VAL A 434 -15.35 32.79 1.91
N ALA A 435 -16.68 32.76 1.83
CA ALA A 435 -17.48 33.88 1.31
C ALA A 435 -17.45 35.13 2.22
N ALA A 436 -17.32 34.95 3.54
CA ALA A 436 -17.16 36.07 4.47
C ALA A 436 -15.80 36.76 4.32
N SER A 437 -14.77 35.98 4.01
CA SER A 437 -13.40 36.48 3.84
C SER A 437 -13.22 37.22 2.51
N GLN A 438 -13.89 36.79 1.44
CA GLN A 438 -13.96 37.50 0.15
C GLN A 438 -14.58 38.91 0.25
N ARG A 439 -15.51 39.14 1.18
CA ARG A 439 -16.14 40.45 1.38
C ARG A 439 -15.26 41.45 2.16
N ARG A 440 -14.18 40.98 2.77
CA ARG A 440 -13.26 41.79 3.59
C ARG A 440 -11.96 42.14 2.86
N ALA A 441 -11.63 41.42 1.80
CA ALA A 441 -10.57 41.74 0.84
C ALA A 441 -11.07 42.76 -0.18
#